data_AF-A0A443S4T2-F1
#
_entry.id   AF-A0A443S4T2-F1
#
_cell.length_a   1.000
_cell.length_b   1.000
_cell.length_c   1.000
_cell.angle_alpha   90.00
_cell.angle_beta   90.00
_cell.angle_gamma   90.00
#
_symmetry.space_group_name_H-M   'P 1'
#
loop_
_entity.id
_entity.type
_entity.pdbx_description
1 polymer ?
#
loop_
_entity_poly.entity_id
_entity_poly.type
_entity_poly.pdbx_seq_one_letter_code
_entity_poly.pdbx_strand_id
1 'polypeptide(L)'
;MSTVAALVMMPFNVWIYGTSLENESIVIPYKKMALSLAFLTAPVAFGMIVLWKFPKVAPILTKIGSFAGFAIIIVCETLEVLIFPDIFDDVPFKLYAAEILLPLLGLTLGYGLATIFRLKKCERRTVAIECGIQNVGTALAIVSLSYPFHQLRKVWLFPFLYAFSMLGICIVISGLYQLHKRYIGHKFDVSQVTKHELNERESNLQNSKYYSFAISQIFQ
;
A
#
# COMPACT_ATOMS: atom_id res chain seq x y z
N MET A 1 4.61 -16.85 -1.67
CA MET A 1 5.67 -17.04 -2.70
C MET A 1 6.60 -15.84 -2.79
N SER A 2 6.10 -14.60 -2.94
CA SER A 2 6.94 -13.39 -2.98
C SER A 2 7.85 -13.24 -1.75
N THR A 3 7.32 -13.47 -0.55
CA THR A 3 8.10 -13.33 0.69
C THR A 3 9.29 -14.28 0.74
N VAL A 4 9.14 -15.54 0.35
CA VAL A 4 10.22 -16.55 0.38
C VAL A 4 11.26 -16.27 -0.71
N ALA A 5 10.82 -15.93 -1.92
CA ALA A 5 11.73 -15.55 -3.00
C ALA A 5 12.49 -14.25 -2.68
N ALA A 6 11.84 -13.30 -2.02
CA ALA A 6 12.46 -12.05 -1.59
C ALA A 6 13.60 -12.27 -0.58
N LEU A 7 13.57 -13.33 0.22
CA LEU A 7 14.64 -13.63 1.19
C LEU A 7 15.98 -13.92 0.52
N VAL A 8 15.93 -14.50 -0.68
CA VAL A 8 17.14 -14.82 -1.45
C VAL A 8 17.46 -13.67 -2.39
N MET A 9 16.45 -13.10 -3.03
CA MET A 9 16.62 -12.05 -4.03
C MET A 9 17.05 -10.70 -3.44
N MET A 10 16.64 -10.35 -2.22
CA MET A 10 17.00 -9.09 -1.59
C MET A 10 18.51 -8.96 -1.32
N PRO A 11 19.19 -9.90 -0.64
CA PRO A 11 20.64 -9.83 -0.46
C PRO A 11 21.40 -10.00 -1.77
N PHE A 12 20.86 -10.78 -2.72
CA PHE A 12 21.45 -10.94 -4.05
C PHE A 12 21.41 -9.65 -4.87
N ASN A 13 20.28 -8.93 -4.86
CA ASN A 13 20.16 -7.63 -5.52
C ASN A 13 21.10 -6.60 -4.87
N VAL A 14 21.17 -6.57 -3.53
CA VAL A 14 22.10 -5.68 -2.82
C VAL A 14 23.55 -6.03 -3.15
N TRP A 15 23.89 -7.30 -3.34
CA TRP A 15 25.22 -7.71 -3.81
C TRP A 15 25.51 -7.17 -5.20
N ILE A 16 24.63 -7.37 -6.19
CA ILE A 16 24.82 -6.88 -7.57
C ILE A 16 24.97 -5.35 -7.61
N TYR A 17 24.05 -4.61 -6.99
CA TYR A 17 24.05 -3.15 -7.05
C TYR A 17 25.08 -2.54 -6.10
N GLY A 18 25.29 -3.15 -4.95
CA GLY A 18 26.23 -2.67 -3.93
C GLY A 18 27.67 -2.76 -4.40
N THR A 19 28.06 -3.80 -5.15
CA THR A 19 29.43 -3.90 -5.68
C THR A 19 29.80 -2.78 -6.66
N SER A 20 28.82 -2.14 -7.31
CA SER A 20 29.06 -0.97 -8.16
C SER A 20 29.00 0.36 -7.39
N LEU A 21 28.54 0.35 -6.14
CA LEU A 21 28.35 1.53 -5.30
C LEU A 21 29.36 1.60 -4.13
N GLU A 22 30.19 0.55 -3.94
CA GLU A 22 31.27 0.52 -2.97
C GLU A 22 32.28 1.65 -3.30
N ASN A 23 32.19 2.72 -2.52
CA ASN A 23 33.23 3.75 -2.39
C ASN A 23 33.88 3.57 -1.01
N GLU A 24 35.13 4.00 -0.84
CA GLU A 24 36.04 3.73 0.30
C GLU A 24 35.50 4.00 1.74
N SER A 25 34.28 4.54 1.91
CA SER A 25 33.71 4.94 3.21
C SER A 25 32.59 4.05 3.76
N ILE A 26 31.93 3.21 2.95
CA ILE A 26 30.81 2.36 3.41
C ILE A 26 30.96 0.94 2.85
N VAL A 27 31.52 0.03 3.67
CA VAL A 27 31.57 -1.40 3.37
C VAL A 27 30.22 -2.02 3.71
N ILE A 28 29.54 -2.61 2.72
CA ILE A 28 28.24 -3.24 2.92
C ILE A 28 28.43 -4.64 3.53
N PRO A 29 27.88 -4.93 4.73
CA PRO A 29 28.11 -6.20 5.40
C PRO A 29 27.17 -7.29 4.86
N TYR A 30 27.36 -7.72 3.60
CA TYR A 30 26.50 -8.68 2.89
C TYR A 30 26.22 -9.97 3.68
N LYS A 31 27.25 -10.54 4.33
CA LYS A 31 27.12 -11.75 5.16
C LYS A 31 26.18 -11.53 6.35
N LYS A 32 26.27 -10.37 7.01
CA LYS A 32 25.39 -10.02 8.13
C LYS A 32 23.97 -9.78 7.65
N MET A 33 23.78 -9.14 6.50
CA MET A 33 22.44 -8.96 5.90
C MET A 33 21.75 -10.29 5.60
N ALA A 34 22.46 -11.23 4.96
CA ALA A 34 21.91 -12.56 4.67
C ALA A 34 21.55 -13.32 5.96
N LEU A 35 22.40 -13.24 6.99
CA LEU A 35 22.15 -13.88 8.28
C LEU A 35 20.97 -13.23 9.03
N SER A 36 20.90 -11.90 9.07
CA SER A 36 19.77 -11.15 9.65
C SER A 36 18.45 -11.54 9.00
N LEU A 37 18.46 -11.72 7.67
CA LEU A 37 17.30 -12.13 6.92
C LEU A 37 16.89 -13.57 7.26
N ALA A 38 17.84 -14.50 7.37
CA ALA A 38 17.56 -15.86 7.84
C ALA A 38 16.92 -15.83 9.25
N PHE A 39 17.46 -15.05 10.18
CA PHE A 39 16.91 -14.88 11.52
C PHE A 39 15.50 -14.27 11.52
N LEU A 40 15.23 -13.29 10.67
CA LEU A 40 13.92 -12.67 10.55
C LEU A 40 12.88 -13.66 9.99
N THR A 41 13.31 -14.61 9.18
CA THR A 41 12.40 -15.56 8.50
C THR A 41 12.02 -16.76 9.35
N ALA A 42 12.88 -17.16 10.28
CA ALA A 42 12.61 -18.23 11.21
C ALA A 42 11.30 -18.03 12.02
N PRO A 43 11.06 -16.89 12.69
CA PRO A 43 9.81 -16.66 13.42
C PRO A 43 8.59 -16.55 12.50
N VAL A 44 8.75 -16.04 11.28
CA VAL A 44 7.66 -15.99 10.28
C VAL A 44 7.27 -17.40 9.84
N ALA A 45 8.25 -18.25 9.53
CA ALA A 45 8.02 -19.65 9.18
C ALA A 45 7.36 -20.42 10.33
N PHE A 46 7.85 -20.22 11.56
CA PHE A 46 7.24 -20.80 12.75
C PHE A 46 5.79 -20.34 12.93
N GLY A 47 5.52 -19.03 12.81
CA GLY A 47 4.17 -18.48 12.87
C GLY A 47 3.23 -19.09 11.83
N MET A 48 3.70 -19.28 10.59
CA MET A 48 2.93 -19.96 9.54
C MET A 48 2.61 -21.42 9.90
N ILE A 49 3.56 -22.16 10.48
CA ILE A 49 3.35 -23.55 10.92
C ILE A 49 2.31 -23.60 12.05
N VAL A 50 2.37 -22.67 13.02
CA VAL A 50 1.39 -22.57 14.10
C VAL A 50 -0.01 -22.29 13.56
N LEU A 51 -0.13 -21.36 12.60
CA LEU A 51 -1.40 -21.05 11.94
C LEU A 51 -1.97 -22.26 11.17
N TRP A 52 -1.10 -23.03 10.51
CA TRP A 52 -1.51 -24.25 9.80
C TRP A 52 -1.97 -25.36 10.75
N LYS A 53 -1.28 -25.53 11.89
CA LYS A 53 -1.57 -26.61 12.84
C LYS A 53 -2.75 -26.30 13.78
N PHE A 54 -3.00 -25.03 14.08
CA PHE A 54 -4.05 -24.59 15.01
C PHE A 54 -5.04 -23.59 14.37
N PRO A 55 -5.84 -24.02 13.38
CA PRO A 55 -6.75 -23.12 12.64
C PRO A 55 -7.86 -22.51 13.51
N LYS A 56 -8.21 -23.16 14.64
CA LYS A 56 -9.20 -22.63 15.59
C LYS A 56 -8.69 -21.42 16.39
N VAL A 57 -7.37 -21.33 16.61
CA VAL A 57 -6.72 -20.23 17.37
C VAL A 57 -6.18 -19.15 16.43
N ALA A 58 -5.94 -19.51 15.15
CA ALA A 58 -5.45 -18.62 14.11
C ALA A 58 -6.15 -17.24 14.01
N PRO A 59 -7.49 -17.10 14.06
CA PRO A 59 -8.13 -15.79 13.95
C PRO A 59 -7.88 -14.90 15.19
N ILE A 60 -7.82 -15.49 16.39
CA ILE A 60 -7.55 -14.76 17.64
C ILE A 60 -6.09 -14.32 17.65
N LEU A 61 -5.18 -15.24 17.34
CA LEU A 61 -3.74 -14.98 17.32
C LEU A 61 -3.38 -13.92 16.28
N THR A 62 -3.98 -13.99 15.08
CA THR A 62 -3.78 -12.97 14.03
C THR A 62 -4.29 -11.61 14.49
N LYS A 63 -5.45 -11.53 15.15
CA LYS A 63 -6.01 -10.26 15.61
C LYS A 63 -5.16 -9.61 16.71
N ILE A 64 -4.75 -10.39 17.71
CA ILE A 64 -3.85 -9.93 18.77
C ILE A 64 -2.50 -9.54 18.17
N GLY A 65 -1.96 -10.37 17.27
CA GLY A 65 -0.69 -10.12 16.58
C GLY A 65 -0.71 -8.84 15.75
N SER A 66 -1.81 -8.53 15.05
CA SER A 66 -1.94 -7.28 14.32
C SER A 66 -1.95 -6.06 15.23
N PHE A 67 -2.67 -6.10 16.35
CA PHE A 67 -2.69 -5.00 17.31
C PHE A 67 -1.33 -4.82 18.00
N ALA A 68 -0.73 -5.92 18.47
CA ALA A 68 0.59 -5.92 19.08
C ALA A 68 1.67 -5.45 18.10
N GLY A 69 1.63 -5.93 16.86
CA GLY A 69 2.57 -5.52 15.80
C GLY A 69 2.46 -4.03 15.48
N PHE A 70 1.24 -3.50 15.37
CA PHE A 70 1.03 -2.07 15.18
C PHE A 70 1.57 -1.24 16.36
N ALA A 71 1.34 -1.67 17.60
CA ALA A 71 1.87 -1.02 18.79
C ALA A 71 3.41 -1.04 18.82
N ILE A 72 4.03 -2.19 18.50
CA ILE A 72 5.49 -2.34 18.44
C ILE A 72 6.09 -1.40 17.41
N ILE A 73 5.49 -1.29 16.21
CA ILE A 73 5.95 -0.34 15.18
C ILE A 73 5.96 1.07 15.76
N ILE A 74 4.84 1.55 16.33
CA ILE A 74 4.79 2.90 16.91
C ILE A 74 5.87 3.12 17.97
N VAL A 75 6.08 2.14 18.86
CA VAL A 75 7.11 2.24 19.91
C VAL A 75 8.51 2.29 19.31
N CYS A 76 8.85 1.42 18.36
CA CYS A 76 10.14 1.39 17.69
C CYS A 76 10.45 2.72 17.00
N GLU A 77 9.52 3.19 16.15
CA GLU A 77 9.68 4.43 15.38
C GLU A 77 9.84 5.65 16.31
N THR A 78 9.06 5.70 17.41
CA THR A 78 9.17 6.78 18.40
C THR A 78 10.52 6.74 19.12
N LEU A 79 10.97 5.55 19.55
CA LEU A 79 12.27 5.40 20.21
C LEU A 79 13.42 5.77 19.27
N GLU A 80 13.36 5.42 17.99
CA GLU A 80 14.41 5.73 17.02
C GLU A 80 14.54 7.25 16.79
N VAL A 81 13.42 7.98 16.70
CA VAL A 81 13.44 9.45 16.62
C VAL A 81 14.00 10.09 17.90
N LEU A 82 13.74 9.49 19.08
CA LEU A 82 14.30 9.96 20.35
C LEU A 82 15.81 9.67 20.47
N ILE A 83 16.29 8.55 19.92
CA ILE A 83 17.71 8.17 19.90
C ILE A 83 18.50 9.04 18.90
N PHE A 84 17.87 9.41 17.79
CA PHE A 84 18.48 10.23 16.73
C PHE A 84 17.69 11.52 16.49
N PRO A 85 17.74 12.51 17.41
CA PRO A 85 17.00 13.76 17.24
C PRO A 85 17.43 14.54 15.99
N ASP A 86 18.71 14.48 15.64
CA ASP A 86 19.32 15.17 14.49
C ASP A 86 19.28 14.31 13.22
N ILE A 87 18.31 13.40 13.09
CA ILE A 87 18.21 12.48 11.94
C ILE A 87 17.78 13.20 10.65
N PHE A 88 17.12 14.35 10.78
CA PHE A 88 16.66 15.17 9.67
C PHE A 88 17.63 16.29 9.28
N ASP A 89 18.73 16.43 10.02
CA ASP A 89 19.75 17.43 9.73
C ASP A 89 20.58 17.00 8.52
N ASP A 90 20.94 17.97 7.67
CA ASP A 90 21.75 17.78 6.46
C ASP A 90 21.18 16.77 5.43
N VAL A 91 19.87 16.51 5.44
CA VAL A 91 19.24 15.62 4.46
C VAL A 91 19.09 16.32 3.10
N PRO A 92 19.72 15.82 2.03
CA PRO A 92 19.65 16.47 0.73
C PRO A 92 18.25 16.38 0.13
N PHE A 93 17.78 17.47 -0.49
CA PHE A 93 16.45 17.51 -1.14
C PHE A 93 16.24 16.36 -2.15
N LYS A 94 17.31 15.93 -2.82
CA LYS A 94 17.29 14.79 -3.75
C LYS A 94 16.81 13.49 -3.10
N LEU A 95 17.11 13.28 -1.81
CA LEU A 95 16.65 12.12 -1.07
C LEU A 95 15.12 12.15 -0.94
N TYR A 96 14.54 13.24 -0.44
CA TYR A 96 13.08 13.40 -0.34
C TYR A 96 12.36 13.20 -1.67
N ALA A 97 12.90 13.75 -2.76
CA ALA A 97 12.35 13.55 -4.09
C ALA A 97 12.40 12.09 -4.53
N ALA A 98 13.51 11.39 -4.27
CA ALA A 98 13.64 9.97 -4.55
C ALA A 98 12.63 9.14 -3.74
N GLU A 99 12.47 9.41 -2.44
CA GLU A 99 11.53 8.66 -1.58
C GLU A 99 10.08 8.78 -2.00
N ILE A 100 9.67 9.90 -2.60
CA ILE A 100 8.33 10.08 -3.14
C ILE A 100 8.21 9.42 -4.52
N LEU A 101 9.25 9.53 -5.34
CA LEU A 101 9.22 9.05 -6.71
C LEU A 101 9.30 7.52 -6.80
N LEU A 102 10.09 6.86 -5.95
CA LEU A 102 10.26 5.41 -5.92
C LEU A 102 8.91 4.63 -5.80
N PRO A 103 8.04 4.90 -4.80
CA PRO A 103 6.77 4.20 -4.68
C PRO A 103 5.81 4.51 -5.85
N LEU A 104 5.82 5.75 -6.37
CA LEU A 104 5.04 6.12 -7.55
C LEU A 104 5.52 5.39 -8.82
N LEU A 105 6.84 5.27 -9.01
CA LEU A 105 7.42 4.49 -10.09
C LEU A 105 7.07 3.01 -9.93
N GLY A 106 7.16 2.45 -8.73
CA GLY A 106 6.74 1.07 -8.48
C GLY A 106 5.27 0.81 -8.86
N LEU A 107 4.36 1.71 -8.48
CA LEU A 107 2.95 1.62 -8.84
C LEU A 107 2.73 1.73 -10.36
N THR A 108 3.34 2.75 -10.99
CA THR A 108 3.14 3.04 -12.42
C THR A 108 3.78 2.00 -13.33
N LEU A 109 5.02 1.61 -13.05
CA LEU A 109 5.73 0.57 -13.79
C LEU A 109 5.08 -0.80 -13.57
N GLY A 110 4.69 -1.14 -12.34
CA GLY A 110 3.98 -2.38 -12.06
C GLY A 110 2.66 -2.48 -12.84
N TYR A 111 1.89 -1.40 -12.90
CA TYR A 111 0.67 -1.34 -13.70
C TYR A 111 0.94 -1.39 -15.21
N GLY A 112 1.98 -0.67 -15.67
CA GLY A 112 2.40 -0.60 -17.06
C GLY A 112 2.86 -1.94 -17.60
N LEU A 113 3.76 -2.61 -16.88
CA LEU A 113 4.24 -3.96 -17.22
C LEU A 113 3.10 -4.97 -17.22
N ALA A 114 2.23 -4.95 -16.19
CA ALA A 114 1.07 -5.83 -16.16
C ALA A 114 0.08 -5.55 -17.31
N THR A 115 0.04 -4.31 -17.82
CA THR A 115 -0.73 -3.95 -19.01
C THR A 115 -0.10 -4.50 -20.28
N ILE A 116 1.22 -4.42 -20.43
CA ILE A 116 1.98 -4.98 -21.57
C ILE A 116 1.77 -6.50 -21.65
N PHE A 117 1.81 -7.19 -20.51
CA PHE A 117 1.52 -8.63 -20.42
C PHE A 117 0.02 -8.98 -20.53
N ARG A 118 -0.85 -8.00 -20.77
CA ARG A 118 -2.30 -8.18 -21.00
C ARG A 118 -3.06 -8.84 -19.84
N LEU A 119 -2.61 -8.64 -18.59
CA LEU A 119 -3.33 -9.15 -17.41
C LEU A 119 -4.72 -8.50 -17.29
N LYS A 120 -5.63 -9.10 -16.49
CA LYS A 120 -6.95 -8.51 -16.21
C LYS A 120 -6.82 -7.26 -15.33
N LYS A 121 -7.81 -6.37 -15.37
CA LYS A 121 -7.77 -5.11 -14.59
C LYS A 121 -7.53 -5.30 -13.08
N CYS A 122 -8.14 -6.32 -12.47
CA CYS A 122 -7.88 -6.64 -11.06
C CYS A 122 -6.43 -7.05 -10.83
N GLU A 123 -5.89 -7.94 -11.66
CA GLU A 123 -4.53 -8.45 -11.53
C GLU A 123 -3.49 -7.34 -11.74
N ARG A 124 -3.72 -6.42 -12.70
CA ARG A 124 -2.84 -5.24 -12.90
C ARG A 124 -2.77 -4.36 -11.67
N ARG A 125 -3.90 -4.13 -10.99
CA ARG A 125 -3.93 -3.35 -9.75
C ARG A 125 -3.18 -4.07 -8.63
N THR A 126 -3.31 -5.39 -8.53
CA THR A 126 -2.56 -6.19 -7.57
C THR A 126 -1.05 -6.11 -7.84
N VAL A 127 -0.62 -6.32 -9.09
CA VAL A 127 0.81 -6.23 -9.44
C VAL A 127 1.36 -4.83 -9.18
N ALA A 128 0.62 -3.78 -9.53
CA ALA A 128 1.01 -2.40 -9.23
C ALA A 128 1.21 -2.18 -7.73
N ILE A 129 0.26 -2.65 -6.91
CA ILE A 129 0.34 -2.56 -5.45
C ILE A 129 1.53 -3.35 -4.92
N GLU A 130 1.70 -4.61 -5.31
CA GLU A 130 2.84 -5.44 -4.86
C GLU A 130 4.21 -4.86 -5.27
N CYS A 131 4.29 -4.14 -6.39
CA CYS A 131 5.52 -3.48 -6.83
C CYS A 131 5.77 -2.13 -6.13
N GLY A 132 4.73 -1.35 -5.87
CA GLY A 132 4.84 0.01 -5.32
C GLY A 132 4.76 0.09 -3.80
N ILE A 133 4.13 -0.89 -3.15
CA ILE A 133 3.93 -0.99 -1.70
C ILE A 133 4.85 -2.09 -1.19
N GLN A 134 6.02 -1.71 -0.69
CA GLN A 134 7.04 -2.65 -0.23
C GLN A 134 6.94 -2.94 1.28
N ASN A 135 7.58 -4.03 1.71
CA ASN A 135 7.67 -4.38 3.13
C ASN A 135 8.82 -3.60 3.80
N VAL A 136 8.52 -2.36 4.17
CA VAL A 136 9.49 -1.43 4.75
C VAL A 136 10.03 -1.94 6.10
N GLY A 137 9.19 -2.58 6.91
CA GLY A 137 9.61 -3.15 8.20
C GLY A 137 10.72 -4.19 8.08
N THR A 138 10.72 -4.98 6.99
CA THR A 138 11.82 -5.92 6.71
C THR A 138 13.11 -5.18 6.38
N ALA A 139 13.04 -4.10 5.60
CA ALA A 139 14.21 -3.28 5.27
C ALA A 139 14.82 -2.64 6.53
N LEU A 140 13.97 -2.05 7.39
CA LEU A 140 14.38 -1.49 8.68
C LEU A 140 15.05 -2.56 9.57
N ALA A 141 14.43 -3.72 9.74
CA ALA A 141 14.99 -4.81 10.55
C ALA A 141 16.36 -5.29 10.03
N ILE A 142 16.51 -5.45 8.71
CA ILE A 142 17.80 -5.85 8.11
C ILE A 142 18.87 -4.79 8.40
N VAL A 143 18.56 -3.51 8.19
CA VAL A 143 19.51 -2.41 8.42
C VAL A 143 19.93 -2.35 9.90
N SER A 144 18.97 -2.41 10.81
CA SER A 144 19.21 -2.38 12.26
C SER A 144 20.03 -3.56 12.78
N LEU A 145 19.87 -4.75 12.18
CA LEU A 145 20.63 -5.94 12.58
C LEU A 145 22.00 -6.06 11.88
N SER A 146 22.18 -5.41 10.73
CA SER A 146 23.37 -5.62 9.89
C SER A 146 24.43 -4.53 10.06
N TYR A 147 24.04 -3.29 10.39
CA TYR A 147 24.97 -2.17 10.51
C TYR A 147 25.29 -1.81 11.97
N PRO A 148 26.52 -1.36 12.26
CA PRO A 148 26.89 -0.82 13.56
C PRO A 148 26.24 0.56 13.81
N PHE A 149 26.02 0.90 15.08
CA PHE A 149 25.30 2.11 15.52
C PHE A 149 25.80 3.42 14.88
N HIS A 150 27.11 3.58 14.64
CA HIS A 150 27.67 4.81 14.08
C HIS A 150 27.27 5.07 12.62
N GLN A 151 26.94 4.02 11.86
CA GLN A 151 26.45 4.13 10.48
C GLN A 151 24.93 3.98 10.40
N LEU A 152 24.31 3.42 11.43
CA LEU A 152 22.90 3.06 11.44
C LEU A 152 22.00 4.25 11.09
N ARG A 153 22.22 5.42 11.70
CA ARG A 153 21.45 6.65 11.44
C ARG A 153 21.32 6.97 9.93
N LYS A 154 22.42 6.90 9.18
CA LYS A 154 22.46 7.29 7.75
C LYS A 154 21.73 6.27 6.87
N VAL A 155 21.93 4.98 7.14
CA VAL A 155 21.35 3.90 6.32
C VAL A 155 19.88 3.69 6.65
N TRP A 156 19.49 3.94 7.90
CA TRP A 156 18.12 3.77 8.41
C TRP A 156 17.17 4.89 7.94
N LEU A 157 17.68 6.11 7.75
CA LEU A 157 16.91 7.26 7.28
C LEU A 157 16.15 6.99 5.95
N PHE A 158 16.76 6.26 5.01
CA PHE A 158 16.17 5.98 3.70
C PHE A 158 14.90 5.10 3.83
N PRO A 159 14.95 3.86 4.39
CA PRO A 159 13.74 3.07 4.60
C PRO A 159 12.69 3.77 5.47
N PHE A 160 13.12 4.55 6.46
CA PHE A 160 12.22 5.31 7.31
C PHE A 160 11.42 6.38 6.54
N LEU A 161 12.10 7.24 5.79
CA LEU A 161 11.41 8.25 4.97
C LEU A 161 10.55 7.63 3.88
N TYR A 162 11.00 6.52 3.29
CA TYR A 162 10.21 5.72 2.37
C TYR A 162 8.88 5.25 3.00
N ALA A 163 8.87 4.87 4.29
CA ALA A 163 7.66 4.46 4.99
C ALA A 163 6.60 5.58 4.99
N PHE A 164 7.00 6.81 5.34
CA PHE A 164 6.09 7.95 5.38
C PHE A 164 5.62 8.39 4.00
N SER A 165 6.52 8.43 3.01
CA SER A 165 6.14 8.79 1.64
C SER A 165 5.14 7.79 1.08
N MET A 166 5.38 6.50 1.28
CA MET A 166 4.52 5.41 0.85
C MET A 166 3.15 5.45 1.55
N LEU A 167 3.11 5.66 2.88
CA LEU A 167 1.86 5.85 3.62
C LEU A 167 1.08 7.07 3.11
N GLY A 168 1.75 8.20 2.90
CA GLY A 168 1.15 9.42 2.37
C GLY A 168 0.52 9.20 0.99
N ILE A 169 1.24 8.53 0.08
CA ILE A 169 0.73 8.19 -1.26
C ILE A 169 -0.48 7.25 -1.16
N CYS A 170 -0.44 6.25 -0.28
CA CYS A 170 -1.56 5.34 -0.06
C CYS A 170 -2.82 6.09 0.43
N ILE A 171 -2.65 7.04 1.35
CA ILE A 171 -3.73 7.89 1.87
C ILE A 171 -4.30 8.76 0.75
N VAL A 172 -3.45 9.43 -0.03
CA VAL A 172 -3.88 10.28 -1.14
C VAL A 172 -4.63 9.48 -2.19
N ILE A 173 -4.09 8.35 -2.66
CA ILE A 173 -4.75 7.50 -3.65
C ILE A 173 -6.07 6.97 -3.12
N SER A 174 -6.12 6.51 -1.87
CA SER A 174 -7.35 6.01 -1.25
C SER A 174 -8.38 7.12 -1.06
N GLY A 175 -7.96 8.32 -0.68
CA GLY A 175 -8.80 9.51 -0.55
C GLY A 175 -9.40 9.93 -1.88
N LEU A 176 -8.57 10.03 -2.93
CA LEU A 176 -9.01 10.33 -4.29
C LEU A 176 -9.99 9.28 -4.82
N TYR A 177 -9.71 7.99 -4.55
CA TYR A 177 -10.61 6.90 -4.95
C TYR A 177 -11.96 6.98 -4.23
N GLN A 178 -11.96 7.26 -2.92
CA GLN A 178 -13.19 7.42 -2.14
C GLN A 178 -13.99 8.65 -2.59
N LEU A 179 -13.32 9.77 -2.86
CA LEU A 179 -13.95 10.97 -3.41
C LEU A 179 -14.57 10.66 -4.78
N HIS A 180 -13.81 10.07 -5.69
CA HIS A 180 -14.29 9.70 -7.03
C HIS A 180 -15.49 8.75 -6.96
N LYS A 181 -15.45 7.74 -6.08
CA LYS A 181 -16.56 6.82 -5.83
C LYS A 181 -17.79 7.56 -5.29
N ARG A 182 -17.61 8.50 -4.36
CA ARG A 182 -18.70 9.32 -3.81
C ARG A 182 -19.33 10.23 -4.86
N TYR A 183 -18.53 10.85 -5.73
CA TYR A 183 -19.01 11.67 -6.84
C TYR A 183 -19.80 10.84 -7.87
N ILE A 184 -19.32 9.66 -8.26
CA ILE A 184 -20.04 8.79 -9.22
C ILE A 184 -21.31 8.21 -8.60
N GLY A 185 -21.25 7.77 -7.33
CA GLY A 185 -22.41 7.26 -6.61
C GLY A 185 -23.53 8.30 -6.53
N HIS A 186 -23.17 9.54 -6.17
CA HIS A 186 -24.11 10.66 -6.12
C HIS A 186 -24.70 10.99 -7.51
N LYS A 187 -23.90 10.95 -8.58
CA LYS A 187 -24.40 11.20 -9.95
C LYS A 187 -25.33 10.10 -10.44
N PHE A 188 -25.08 8.85 -10.06
CA PHE A 188 -25.96 7.72 -10.40
C PHE A 188 -27.30 7.82 -9.67
N ASP A 189 -27.30 8.13 -8.37
CA ASP A 189 -28.52 8.28 -7.57
C ASP A 189 -29.40 9.41 -8.09
N VAL A 190 -28.82 10.60 -8.30
CA VAL A 190 -29.55 11.76 -8.85
C VAL A 190 -30.15 11.43 -10.21
N SER A 191 -29.41 10.72 -11.08
CA SER A 191 -29.90 10.38 -12.41
C SER A 191 -31.05 9.34 -12.39
N GLN A 192 -31.10 8.46 -11.39
CA GLN A 192 -32.22 7.52 -11.21
C GLN A 192 -33.46 8.21 -10.63
N VAL A 193 -33.28 9.06 -9.61
CA VAL A 193 -34.37 9.85 -9.02
C VAL A 193 -35.03 10.74 -10.07
N THR A 194 -34.25 11.47 -10.86
CA THR A 194 -34.79 12.33 -11.93
C THR A 194 -35.57 11.53 -12.98
N LYS A 195 -35.12 10.33 -13.35
CA LYS A 195 -35.84 9.47 -14.30
C LYS A 195 -37.17 8.96 -13.74
N HIS A 196 -37.19 8.60 -12.46
CA HIS A 196 -38.42 8.16 -11.80
C HIS A 196 -39.47 9.28 -11.76
N GLU A 197 -39.08 10.49 -11.38
CA GLU A 197 -39.99 11.64 -11.33
C GLU A 197 -40.54 12.04 -12.71
N LEU A 198 -39.72 11.93 -13.76
CA LEU A 198 -40.16 12.20 -15.14
C LEU A 198 -41.19 11.18 -15.61
N ASN A 199 -40.95 9.88 -15.38
CA ASN A 199 -41.89 8.82 -15.73
C ASN A 199 -43.23 8.95 -14.98
N GLU A 200 -43.18 9.30 -13.70
CA GLU A 200 -44.38 9.52 -12.89
C GLU A 200 -45.20 10.72 -13.39
N ARG A 201 -44.54 11.84 -13.74
CA ARG A 201 -45.20 12.99 -14.35
C ARG A 201 -45.86 12.66 -15.69
N GLU A 202 -45.20 11.89 -16.56
CA GLU A 202 -45.76 11.47 -17.85
C GLU A 202 -47.01 10.60 -17.67
N SER A 203 -46.97 9.63 -16.76
CA SER A 203 -48.14 8.78 -16.45
C SER A 203 -49.34 9.59 -15.94
N ASN A 204 -49.10 10.57 -15.07
CA ASN A 204 -50.15 11.44 -14.53
C ASN A 204 -50.75 12.34 -15.61
N LEU A 205 -49.94 12.85 -16.54
CA LEU A 205 -50.42 13.64 -17.67
C LEU A 205 -51.28 12.82 -18.63
N GLN A 206 -50.92 11.56 -18.86
CA GLN A 206 -51.63 10.66 -19.74
C GLN A 206 -52.98 10.23 -19.15
N ASN A 207 -53.02 9.93 -17.85
CA ASN A 207 -54.26 9.69 -17.11
C ASN A 207 -55.18 10.92 -17.14
N SER A 208 -54.63 12.12 -16.91
CA SER A 208 -55.41 13.37 -16.96
C SER A 208 -56.05 13.60 -18.35
N LYS A 209 -55.30 13.38 -19.43
CA LYS A 209 -55.84 13.45 -20.80
C LYS A 209 -56.93 12.41 -21.05
N TYR A 210 -56.76 11.18 -20.55
CA TYR A 210 -57.76 10.12 -20.68
C TYR A 210 -59.07 10.48 -19.98
N TYR A 211 -59.02 10.98 -18.74
CA TYR A 211 -60.21 11.43 -18.03
C TYR A 211 -60.88 12.63 -18.70
N SER A 212 -60.10 13.61 -19.18
CA SER A 212 -60.64 14.76 -19.92
C SER A 212 -61.34 14.33 -21.21
N PHE A 213 -60.81 13.34 -21.92
CA PHE A 213 -61.42 12.78 -23.13
C PHE A 213 -62.70 11.99 -22.81
N ALA A 214 -62.67 11.14 -21.77
CA ALA A 214 -63.83 10.37 -21.34
C ALA A 214 -64.99 11.28 -20.89
N ILE A 215 -64.70 12.36 -20.15
CA ILE A 215 -65.70 13.36 -19.76
C ILE A 215 -66.29 14.05 -21.00
N SER A 216 -65.46 14.42 -21.99
CA SER A 216 -65.95 15.05 -23.23
C SER A 216 -66.88 14.16 -24.06
N GLN A 217 -66.75 12.83 -23.97
CA GLN A 217 -67.61 11.86 -24.66
C GLN A 217 -68.96 11.65 -23.95
N ILE A 218 -69.05 11.91 -22.65
CA ILE A 218 -70.29 11.77 -21.87
C ILE A 218 -71.23 12.97 -22.07
N PHE A 219 -70.71 14.13 -22.47
CA PHE A 219 -71.45 15.38 -22.63
C PHE A 219 -71.77 15.75 -24.11
N GLN A 220 -71.59 14.83 -25.06
CA GLN A 220 -72.06 14.95 -26.46
C GLN A 220 -73.20 13.95 -26.72
#